data_AF-A0A161VH00-F1
#
_entry.id   AF-A0A161VH00-F1
#
_cell.length_a   1.000
_cell.length_b   1.000
_cell.length_c   1.000
_cell.angle_alpha   90.00
_cell.angle_beta   90.00
_cell.angle_gamma   90.00
#
_symmetry.space_group_name_H-M   'P 1'
#
loop_
_entity.id
_entity.type
_entity.pdbx_description
1 polymer ?
#
loop_
_entity_poly.entity_id
_entity_poly.type
_entity_poly.pdbx_seq_one_letter_code
_entity_poly.pdbx_strand_id
1 'polypeptide(L)' 'MKGFMYTIIVIVPCLIIGTTMYVVHDWPANSVVTIVTLFVAFVVSMALVTVIYLKLLPFVKTNDDTQDSDDDDTHN' A
#
# COMPACT_ATOMS: atom_id res chain seq x y z
N MET A 1 4.32 -11.28 -11.60
CA MET A 1 3.63 -9.98 -11.43
C MET A 1 3.15 -9.70 -9.99
N LYS A 2 2.96 -10.72 -9.12
CA LYS A 2 2.60 -10.55 -7.70
C LYS A 2 3.54 -9.58 -6.93
N GLY A 3 4.85 -9.64 -7.16
CA GLY A 3 5.83 -8.74 -6.52
C GLY A 3 5.60 -7.25 -6.79
N PHE A 4 5.19 -6.88 -8.02
CA PHE A 4 4.91 -5.49 -8.37
C PHE A 4 3.70 -4.92 -7.62
N MET A 5 2.68 -5.74 -7.37
CA MET A 5 1.55 -5.32 -6.54
C MET A 5 1.99 -5.03 -5.11
N TYR A 6 2.76 -5.91 -4.47
CA TYR A 6 3.27 -5.67 -3.12
C TYR A 6 4.15 -4.42 -3.03
N THR A 7 4.95 -4.14 -4.06
CA THR A 7 5.76 -2.91 -4.14
C THR A 7 4.88 -1.65 -4.12
N ILE A 8 3.75 -1.64 -4.83
CA ILE A 8 2.82 -0.50 -4.86
C ILE A 8 2.16 -0.30 -3.48
N ILE A 9 1.82 -1.39 -2.76
CA ILE A 9 1.25 -1.30 -1.40
C ILE A 9 2.18 -0.57 -0.44
N VAL A 10 3.50 -0.72 -0.62
CA VAL A 10 4.51 -0.07 0.24
C VAL A 10 4.86 1.33 -0.27
N ILE A 11 4.96 1.52 -1.59
CA ILE A 11 5.31 2.82 -2.18
C ILE A 11 4.26 3.88 -1.90
N VAL A 12 2.97 3.56 -2.00
CA VAL A 12 1.88 4.53 -1.80
C VAL A 12 1.90 5.18 -0.42
N PRO A 13 1.91 4.43 0.71
CA PRO A 13 2.00 5.02 2.05
C PRO A 13 3.32 5.75 2.27
N CYS A 14 4.45 5.26 1.73
CA CYS A 14 5.73 5.96 1.79
C CYS A 14 5.68 7.32 1.09
N LEU A 15 5.04 7.41 -0.08
CA LEU A 15 4.88 8.67 -0.80
C LEU A 15 4.00 9.65 -0.03
N ILE A 16 2.91 9.18 0.58
CA ILE A 16 2.01 10.03 1.38
C ILE A 16 2.75 10.60 2.59
N ILE A 17 3.48 9.76 3.32
CA ILE A 17 4.24 10.21 4.49
C ILE A 17 5.39 11.15 4.06
N GLY A 18 6.11 10.82 2.99
CA GLY A 18 7.21 11.63 2.46
C GLY A 18 6.75 13.00 1.96
N THR A 19 5.66 13.06 1.21
CA THR A 19 5.07 14.34 0.76
C THR A 19 4.51 15.14 1.93
N THR A 20 3.88 14.48 2.91
CA THR A 20 3.40 15.18 4.11
C THR A 20 4.58 15.81 4.87
N MET A 21 5.66 15.06 5.09
CA MET A 21 6.90 15.54 5.72
C MET A 21 7.51 16.72 4.96
N TYR A 22 7.50 16.68 3.62
CA TYR A 22 7.98 17.78 2.79
C TYR A 22 7.11 19.03 2.95
N VAL A 23 5.78 18.89 3.01
CA VAL A 23 4.84 20.01 3.15
C VAL A 23 4.94 20.67 4.53
N VAL A 24 5.14 19.87 5.58
CA VAL A 24 5.21 20.38 6.96
C VAL A 24 6.64 20.71 7.40
N HIS A 25 7.64 20.60 6.52
CA HIS A 25 9.06 20.85 6.83
C HIS A 25 9.30 22.22 7.44
N ASP A 26 8.69 23.26 6.87
CA ASP A 26 8.86 24.65 7.32
C ASP A 26 7.85 25.05 8.40
N TRP A 27 7.01 24.13 8.86
CA TRP A 27 5.95 24.43 9.82
C TRP A 27 6.48 24.35 11.26
N PRO A 28 5.94 25.16 12.20
CA PRO A 28 6.31 25.04 13.59
C PRO A 28 5.92 23.65 14.10
N ALA A 29 6.89 22.88 14.60
CA ALA A 29 6.66 21.53 15.14
C ALA A 29 5.65 21.52 16.31
N ASN A 30 5.58 22.64 17.03
CA ASN A 30 4.72 22.81 18.20
C ASN A 30 3.31 23.32 17.83
N SER A 31 3.07 23.59 16.54
CA SER A 31 1.77 24.03 16.07
C SER A 31 0.78 22.86 16.09
N VAL A 32 -0.39 23.10 16.66
CA VAL A 32 -1.51 22.14 16.66
C VAL A 32 -1.84 21.70 15.24
N VAL A 33 -1.72 22.60 14.26
CA VAL A 33 -1.99 22.31 12.84
C VAL A 33 -1.02 21.23 12.31
N THR A 34 0.27 21.33 12.61
CA THR A 34 1.29 20.36 12.20
C THR A 34 1.01 18.98 12.78
N ILE A 35 0.66 18.93 14.08
CA ILE A 35 0.37 17.69 14.80
C ILE A 35 -0.88 17.01 14.20
N VAL A 36 -1.94 17.76 13.97
CA VAL A 36 -3.18 17.25 13.37
C VAL A 36 -2.92 16.77 11.94
N THR A 37 -2.18 17.52 11.12
CA THR A 37 -1.84 17.12 9.75
C THR A 37 -1.06 15.81 9.72
N LEU A 38 -0.05 15.65 10.58
CA LEU A 38 0.73 14.40 10.68
C LEU A 38 -0.13 13.22 11.15
N PHE A 39 -1.01 13.45 12.12
CA PHE A 39 -1.94 12.43 12.60
C PHE A 39 -2.90 11.98 11.50
N VAL A 40 -3.49 12.92 10.78
CA VAL A 40 -4.39 12.62 9.65
C VAL A 40 -3.65 11.87 8.56
N ALA A 41 -2.43 12.29 8.18
CA ALA A 41 -1.63 11.59 7.19
C ALA A 41 -1.31 10.14 7.61
N PHE A 42 -1.03 9.92 8.90
CA PHE A 42 -0.81 8.57 9.43
C PHE A 42 -2.07 7.70 9.37
N VAL A 43 -3.22 8.23 9.82
CA VAL A 43 -4.50 7.51 9.78
C VAL A 43 -4.90 7.18 8.34
N VAL A 44 -4.76 8.13 7.42
CA VAL A 44 -5.04 7.93 6.00
C VAL A 44 -4.11 6.87 5.43
N SER A 45 -2.81 6.90 5.75
CA SER A 45 -1.84 5.89 5.30
C SER A 45 -2.23 4.48 5.75
N MET A 46 -2.57 4.30 7.03
CA MET A 46 -3.03 3.02 7.58
C MET A 46 -4.35 2.54 6.96
N ALA A 47 -5.33 3.45 6.79
CA ALA A 47 -6.61 3.13 6.17
C ALA A 47 -6.42 2.68 4.71
N LEU A 48 -5.54 3.37 3.97
CA LEU A 48 -5.28 3.08 2.56
C LEU A 48 -4.60 1.72 2.40
N VAL A 49 -3.61 1.39 3.25
CA VAL A 49 -3.02 0.04 3.29
C VAL A 49 -4.06 -1.02 3.57
N THR A 50 -4.94 -0.78 4.54
CA THR A 50 -6.01 -1.73 4.92
C THR A 50 -6.98 -1.96 3.76
N VAL A 51 -7.44 -0.90 3.08
CA VAL A 51 -8.34 -0.99 1.93
C VAL A 51 -7.68 -1.71 0.76
N ILE A 52 -6.42 -1.37 0.45
CA ILE A 52 -5.65 -2.03 -0.61
C ILE A 52 -5.50 -3.52 -0.30
N TYR A 53 -5.16 -3.88 0.95
CA TYR A 53 -5.00 -5.26 1.36
C TYR A 53 -6.31 -6.05 1.24
N LEU A 54 -7.43 -5.49 1.70
CA LEU A 54 -8.76 -6.09 1.57
C LEU A 54 -9.22 -6.23 0.11
N LYS A 55 -8.87 -5.28 -0.76
CA LYS A 55 -9.14 -5.37 -2.21
C LYS A 55 -8.25 -6.38 -2.93
N LEU A 56 -7.02 -6.57 -2.47
CA LEU A 56 -6.08 -7.54 -3.01
C LEU A 56 -6.41 -8.97 -2.57
N LEU A 57 -6.96 -9.17 -1.37
CA LEU A 57 -7.36 -10.48 -0.85
C LEU A 57 -8.22 -11.32 -1.83
N PRO A 58 -9.35 -10.80 -2.37
CA PRO A 58 -10.14 -11.54 -3.37
C PRO A 58 -9.41 -11.65 -4.72
N PHE A 59 -8.56 -10.67 -5.08
CA PHE A 59 -7.82 -10.69 -6.34
C PHE A 59 -6.71 -11.76 -6.34
N VAL A 60 -5.99 -11.90 -5.23
CA VAL A 60 -4.94 -12.93 -5.04
C VAL A 60 -5.55 -14.32 -5.02
N LYS A 61 -6.70 -14.51 -4.33
CA LYS A 61 -7.39 -15.79 -4.30
C LYS A 61 -7.75 -16.31 -5.70
N THR A 62 -8.27 -15.46 -6.57
CA THR A 62 -8.56 -15.83 -7.98
C THR A 62 -7.30 -16.16 -8.79
N ASN A 63 -6.17 -15.51 -8.50
CA ASN A 63 -4.92 -15.74 -9.25
C ASN A 63 -4.16 -16.99 -8.79
N ASP A 64 -4.32 -17.45 -7.55
CA ASP A 64 -3.77 -18.73 -7.11
C ASP A 64 -4.55 -19.92 -7.72
N ASP A 65 -5.87 -19.80 -7.89
CA ASP A 65 -6.69 -20.83 -8.56
C ASP A 65 -6.42 -20.95 -10.08
N THR A 66 -5.74 -19.96 -10.69
CA THR A 66 -5.45 -19.96 -12.14
C THR A 66 -4.00 -20.38 -12.45
N GLN A 67 -3.15 -20.58 -11.44
CA GLN A 67 -1.72 -20.85 -11.64
C GLN A 67 -1.32 -22.33 -11.46
N ASP A 68 -2.27 -23.22 -11.16
CA ASP A 68 -2.02 -24.64 -10.84
C ASP A 68 -2.47 -25.62 -11.96
N SER A 69 -2.70 -25.13 -13.19
CA SER A 69 -3.29 -25.96 -14.27
C SER A 69 -2.47 -26.10 -15.55
N ASP A 70 -1.22 -25.64 -15.63
CA ASP A 70 -0.45 -25.66 -16.90
C ASP A 70 0.94 -26.34 -16.82
N ASP A 71 1.18 -27.23 -15.85
CA ASP A 71 2.45 -28.00 -15.75
C ASP A 71 2.22 -29.52 -15.55
N ASP A 72 1.24 -30.12 -16.22
CA ASP A 72 1.25 -31.57 -16.40
C ASP A 72 0.70 -31.96 -17.79
N ASP A 73 1.31 -32.99 -18.38
CA ASP A 73 1.01 -33.60 -19.69
C ASP A 73 1.70 -33.03 -20.94
N THR A 74 3.01 -33.30 -21.10
CA THR A 74 3.49 -34.10 -22.25
C THR A 74 4.99 -34.39 -22.15
N HIS A 75 5.35 -35.53 -21.54
CA HIS A 75 6.57 -36.23 -21.94
C HIS A 75 6.43 -37.75 -21.78
N ASN A 76 6.51 -38.41 -22.93
CA ASN A 76 6.85 -39.82 -23.20
C ASN A 76 5.71 -40.85 -23.26
#